data_AF-A0A2G9TC65-F1
#
_entry.id   AF-A0A2G9TC65-F1
#
_cell.length_a   1.000
_cell.length_b   1.000
_cell.length_c   1.000
_cell.angle_alpha   90.00
_cell.angle_beta   90.00
_cell.angle_gamma   90.00
#
_symmetry.space_group_name_H-M   'P 1'
#
loop_
_entity.id
_entity.type
_entity.pdbx_description
1 polymer ?
#
loop_
_entity_poly.entity_id
_entity_poly.type
_entity_poly.pdbx_seq_one_letter_code
_entity_poly.pdbx_strand_id
1 'polypeptide(L)'
;MDSIMENQRKLHEERERTIETIVKEIMSDKKTHKANINSQQRVKQLVDRYHACTESLERMYTDSDGARKREMDAIAGPNEFAEFYARLKLLKDAHRRNPDEVMFFIA
;
A
#
# COMPACT_ATOMS: atom_id res chain seq x y z
N MET A 1 -6.08 8.70 7.31
CA MET A 1 -7.49 8.30 7.25
C MET A 1 -7.50 6.88 7.80
N ASP A 2 -8.08 6.65 8.98
CA ASP A 2 -8.11 5.31 9.58
C ASP A 2 -9.27 4.50 8.99
N SER A 3 -9.09 4.04 7.75
CA SER A 3 -9.98 3.07 7.10
C SER A 3 -9.16 1.82 6.82
N ILE A 4 -9.70 0.65 7.16
CA ILE A 4 -9.02 -0.63 6.96
C ILE A 4 -8.90 -0.90 5.47
N MET A 5 -9.94 -0.56 4.70
CA MET A 5 -9.94 -0.71 3.25
C MET A 5 -8.92 0.21 2.58
N GLU A 6 -8.78 1.46 3.05
CA GLU A 6 -7.75 2.38 2.52
C GLU A 6 -6.34 1.93 2.92
N ASN A 7 -6.15 1.43 4.14
CA ASN A 7 -4.87 0.87 4.57
C ASN A 7 -4.50 -0.39 3.77
N GLN A 8 -5.46 -1.27 3.45
CA GLN A 8 -5.25 -2.40 2.54
C GLN A 8 -4.86 -1.91 1.14
N ARG A 9 -5.56 -0.91 0.60
CA ARG A 9 -5.24 -0.32 -0.71
C ARG A 9 -3.81 0.20 -0.75
N LYS A 10 -3.39 0.95 0.28
CA LYS A 10 -2.03 1.49 0.40
C LYS A 10 -0.96 0.39 0.47
N LEU A 11 -1.20 -0.67 1.23
CA LEU A 11 -0.26 -1.79 1.33
C LEU A 11 -0.15 -2.57 0.01
N HIS A 12 -1.24 -2.77 -0.73
CA HIS A 12 -1.18 -3.38 -2.06
C HIS A 12 -0.39 -2.52 -3.04
N GLU A 13 -0.60 -1.20 -3.02
CA GLU A 13 0.15 -0.25 -3.85
C GLU A 13 1.65 -0.25 -3.53
N GLU A 14 2.01 -0.24 -2.24
CA GLU A 14 3.41 -0.35 -1.80
C GLU A 14 4.05 -1.67 -2.23
N ARG A 15 3.30 -2.77 -2.13
CA ARG A 15 3.75 -4.09 -2.56
C ARG A 15 4.04 -4.12 -4.07
N GLU A 16 3.15 -3.56 -4.89
CA GLU A 16 3.31 -3.47 -6.34
C GLU A 16 4.55 -2.63 -6.72
N ARG A 17 4.72 -1.47 -6.10
CA ARG A 17 5.90 -0.60 -6.32
C ARG A 17 7.20 -1.27 -5.92
N THR A 18 7.17 -2.06 -4.84
CA THR A 18 8.34 -2.84 -4.41
C THR A 18 8.72 -3.87 -5.48
N ILE A 19 7.74 -4.57 -6.07
CA ILE A 19 7.98 -5.48 -7.20
C ILE A 19 8.56 -4.71 -8.40
N GLU A 20 7.97 -3.59 -8.78
CA GLU A 20 8.45 -2.78 -9.91
C GLU A 20 9.90 -2.34 -9.69
N THR A 21 10.25 -1.93 -8.47
CA THR A 21 11.62 -1.54 -8.10
C THR A 21 12.58 -2.72 -8.16
N ILE A 22 12.17 -3.90 -7.69
CA ILE A 22 12.96 -5.14 -7.80
C ILE A 22 13.24 -5.46 -9.27
N VAL A 23 12.21 -5.41 -10.13
CA VAL A 23 12.35 -5.68 -11.56
C VAL A 23 13.31 -4.69 -12.21
N LYS A 24 13.15 -3.38 -11.96
CA LYS A 24 14.07 -2.33 -12.47
C LYS A 24 15.51 -2.57 -12.01
N GLU A 25 15.69 -2.90 -10.74
CA GLU A 25 17.01 -3.17 -10.18
C GLU A 25 17.64 -4.42 -10.82
N ILE A 26 16.87 -5.50 -11.03
CA ILE A 26 17.34 -6.73 -11.71
C ILE A 26 17.69 -6.45 -13.17
N MET A 27 16.86 -5.70 -13.90
CA MET A 27 17.08 -5.38 -15.31
C MET A 27 18.21 -4.37 -15.56
N SER A 28 18.61 -3.60 -14.54
CA SER A 28 19.74 -2.67 -14.67
C SER A 28 21.04 -3.41 -15.01
N ASP A 29 21.90 -2.81 -15.83
CA ASP A 29 23.20 -3.39 -16.17
C ASP A 29 24.26 -3.09 -15.09
N LYS A 30 25.01 -4.10 -14.66
CA LYS A 30 26.05 -3.98 -13.62
C LYS A 30 27.41 -4.31 -14.20
N LYS A 31 28.16 -3.24 -14.53
CA LYS A 31 29.47 -3.34 -15.18
C LYS A 31 30.59 -3.94 -14.32
N THR A 32 30.41 -4.03 -13.01
CA THR A 32 31.45 -4.51 -12.07
C THR A 32 30.89 -5.52 -11.09
N HIS A 33 31.75 -6.42 -10.61
CA HIS A 33 31.38 -7.42 -9.60
C HIS A 33 30.86 -6.77 -8.31
N LYS A 34 31.51 -5.69 -7.85
CA LYS A 34 31.07 -4.90 -6.68
C LYS A 34 29.67 -4.32 -6.87
N ALA A 35 29.39 -3.75 -8.05
CA ALA A 35 28.05 -3.23 -8.35
C ALA A 35 26.99 -4.33 -8.37
N ASN A 36 27.33 -5.52 -8.86
CA ASN A 36 26.43 -6.67 -8.86
C ASN A 36 26.11 -7.14 -7.43
N ILE A 37 27.11 -7.28 -6.55
CA ILE A 37 26.88 -7.65 -5.13
C ILE A 37 26.01 -6.61 -4.43
N ASN A 38 26.30 -5.32 -4.62
CA ASN A 38 25.50 -4.24 -4.03
C ASN A 38 24.04 -4.30 -4.52
N SER A 39 23.84 -4.57 -5.81
CA SER A 39 22.51 -4.75 -6.39
C SER A 39 21.76 -5.92 -5.75
N GLN A 40 22.40 -7.08 -5.60
CA GLN A 40 21.82 -8.25 -4.93
C GLN A 40 21.40 -7.93 -3.49
N GLN A 41 22.22 -7.18 -2.75
CA GLN A 41 21.88 -6.77 -1.39
C GLN A 41 20.68 -5.82 -1.36
N ARG A 42 20.57 -4.89 -2.32
CA ARG A 42 19.38 -4.02 -2.46
C ARG A 42 18.13 -4.83 -2.77
N VAL A 43 18.22 -5.79 -3.70
CA VAL A 43 17.11 -6.69 -4.03
C VAL A 43 16.67 -7.48 -2.80
N LYS A 44 17.61 -8.00 -2.00
CA LYS A 44 17.28 -8.69 -0.74
C LYS A 44 16.46 -7.79 0.19
N GLN A 45 16.87 -6.54 0.40
CA GLN A 45 16.14 -5.60 1.25
C GLN A 45 14.73 -5.30 0.72
N LEU A 46 14.57 -5.18 -0.60
CA LEU A 46 13.28 -4.98 -1.22
C LEU A 46 12.37 -6.21 -1.06
N VAL A 47 12.92 -7.42 -1.18
CA VAL A 47 12.18 -8.67 -0.94
C VAL A 47 11.74 -8.78 0.52
N ASP A 48 12.62 -8.44 1.47
CA ASP A 48 12.28 -8.41 2.90
C ASP A 48 11.12 -7.43 3.17
N ARG A 49 11.12 -6.25 2.51
CA ARG A 49 10.00 -5.28 2.57
C ARG A 49 8.71 -5.84 1.96
N TYR A 50 8.79 -6.48 0.80
CA TYR A 50 7.63 -7.11 0.16
C TYR A 50 6.96 -8.14 1.07
N HIS A 51 7.76 -8.97 1.75
CA HIS A 51 7.25 -9.94 2.72
C HIS A 51 6.56 -9.25 3.89
N ALA A 52 7.17 -8.22 4.48
CA ALA A 52 6.57 -7.47 5.58
C ALA A 52 5.21 -6.83 5.21
N CYS A 53 5.09 -6.25 4.00
CA CYS A 53 3.81 -5.72 3.50
C CYS A 53 2.78 -6.84 3.32
N THR A 54 3.20 -8.01 2.82
CA THR A 54 2.33 -9.16 2.58
C THR A 54 1.82 -9.76 3.89
N GLU A 55 2.68 -9.94 4.90
CA GLU A 55 2.28 -10.39 6.23
C GLU A 55 1.30 -9.42 6.90
N SER A 56 1.53 -8.11 6.73
CA SER A 56 0.63 -7.08 7.25
C SER A 56 -0.75 -7.16 6.58
N LEU A 57 -0.79 -7.33 5.25
CA LEU A 57 -2.03 -7.56 4.51
C LEU A 57 -2.75 -8.82 4.98
N GLU A 58 -2.03 -9.94 5.13
CA GLU A 58 -2.62 -11.21 5.58
C GLU A 58 -3.28 -11.08 6.96
N ARG A 59 -2.61 -10.41 7.91
CA ARG A 59 -3.18 -10.12 9.24
C ARG A 59 -4.44 -9.26 9.14
N MET A 60 -4.44 -8.25 8.26
CA MET A 60 -5.62 -7.41 8.04
C MET A 60 -6.78 -8.16 7.36
N TYR A 61 -6.48 -9.16 6.52
CA TYR A 61 -7.52 -10.01 5.92
C TYR A 61 -8.05 -11.09 6.86
N THR A 62 -7.24 -11.53 7.83
CA THR A 62 -7.67 -12.46 8.89
C THR A 62 -8.80 -11.85 9.74
N ASP A 63 -8.87 -10.51 9.84
CA ASP A 63 -9.99 -9.77 10.44
C ASP A 63 -10.33 -10.24 11.87
N SER A 64 -9.32 -10.45 12.71
CA SER A 64 -9.49 -11.01 14.05
C SER A 64 -10.38 -10.16 14.98
N ASP A 65 -10.51 -8.85 14.70
CA ASP A 65 -11.34 -7.90 15.45
C ASP A 65 -12.67 -7.55 14.73
N GLY A 66 -12.94 -8.22 13.59
CA GLY A 66 -14.13 -8.01 12.77
C GLY A 66 -14.29 -6.58 12.24
N ALA A 67 -13.23 -5.77 12.26
CA ALA A 67 -13.30 -4.37 11.91
C ALA A 67 -13.46 -4.18 10.39
N ARG A 68 -12.89 -5.06 9.57
CA ARG A 68 -13.11 -5.07 8.11
C ARG A 68 -14.57 -5.37 7.79
N LYS A 69 -15.14 -6.41 8.42
CA LYS A 69 -16.55 -6.75 8.23
C LYS A 69 -17.47 -5.60 8.63
N ARG A 70 -17.23 -4.98 9.79
CA ARG A 70 -18.01 -3.80 10.23
C ARG A 70 -17.93 -2.63 9.25
N GLU A 71 -16.74 -2.35 8.71
CA GLU A 71 -16.58 -1.30 7.71
C GLU A 71 -17.32 -1.62 6.42
N MET A 72 -17.32 -2.89 5.98
CA MET A 72 -18.09 -3.34 4.81
C MET A 72 -19.60 -3.26 5.04
N ASP A 73 -20.08 -3.70 6.19
CA ASP A 73 -21.50 -3.65 6.55
C ASP A 73 -22.01 -2.20 6.65
N ALA A 74 -21.16 -1.27 7.10
CA ALA A 74 -21.49 0.16 7.13
C ALA A 74 -21.63 0.75 5.71
N ILE A 75 -20.77 0.34 4.77
CA ILE A 75 -20.90 0.74 3.36
C ILE A 75 -22.21 0.22 2.74
N ALA A 76 -22.62 -1.00 3.09
CA ALA A 76 -23.80 -1.68 2.53
C ALA A 76 -25.08 -1.51 3.37
N GLY A 77 -25.08 -0.63 4.38
CA GLY A 77 -26.20 -0.42 5.30
C GLY A 77 -27.26 0.54 4.75
N PRO A 78 -28.47 0.65 5.35
CA PRO A 78 -29.61 1.41 4.81
C PRO A 78 -29.36 2.91 4.54
N ASN A 79 -28.30 3.49 5.10
CA ASN A 79 -27.92 4.91 4.98
C ASN A 79 -26.71 5.13 4.04
N GLU A 80 -26.56 4.31 2.99
CA GLU A 80 -25.43 4.30 2.05
C GLU A 80 -25.04 5.70 1.55
N PHE A 81 -26.03 6.52 1.18
CA PHE A 81 -25.78 7.86 0.64
C PHE A 81 -25.16 8.82 1.66
N ALA A 82 -25.68 8.85 2.90
CA ALA A 82 -25.16 9.74 3.93
C ALA A 82 -23.73 9.36 4.31
N GLU A 83 -23.46 8.06 4.40
CA GLU A 83 -22.13 7.53 4.70
C GLU A 83 -21.14 7.77 3.56
N PHE A 84 -21.56 7.61 2.30
CA PHE A 84 -20.76 7.95 1.13
C PHE A 84 -20.32 9.41 1.13
N TYR A 85 -21.24 10.36 1.36
CA TYR A 85 -20.88 11.77 1.38
C TYR A 85 -19.95 12.14 2.54
N ALA A 86 -20.12 11.51 3.71
CA ALA A 86 -19.20 11.68 4.84
C ALA A 86 -17.78 11.20 4.50
N ARG A 87 -17.65 10.01 3.91
CA ARG A 87 -16.37 9.44 3.46
C ARG A 87 -15.74 10.26 2.34
N LEU A 88 -16.55 10.75 1.38
CA LEU A 88 -16.09 11.61 0.29
C LEU A 88 -15.53 12.93 0.81
N LYS A 89 -16.17 13.54 1.81
CA LYS A 89 -15.67 14.76 2.46
C LYS A 89 -14.31 14.50 3.11
N LEU A 90 -14.19 13.42 3.89
CA LEU A 90 -12.92 13.02 4.51
C LEU A 90 -11.81 12.76 3.48
N LEU A 91 -12.14 12.14 2.35
CA LEU A 91 -11.20 11.88 1.26
C LEU A 91 -10.72 13.19 0.61
N LYS A 92 -11.64 14.12 0.32
CA LYS A 92 -11.30 15.45 -0.21
C LYS A 92 -10.41 16.24 0.75
N ASP A 93 -10.69 16.17 2.06
CA ASP A 93 -9.89 16.83 3.09
C ASP A 93 -8.52 16.16 3.28
N ALA A 94 -8.42 14.84 3.10
CA ALA A 94 -7.14 14.13 3.09
C ALA A 94 -6.30 14.53 1.86
N HIS A 95 -6.90 14.52 0.67
CA HIS A 95 -6.23 14.93 -0.57
C HIS A 95 -5.81 16.39 -0.57
N ARG A 96 -6.63 17.30 -0.02
CA ARG A 96 -6.25 18.72 0.14
C ARG A 96 -5.03 18.89 1.07
N ARG A 97 -4.93 18.08 2.13
CA ARG A 97 -3.79 18.11 3.06
C ARG A 97 -2.53 17.52 2.45
N ASN A 98 -2.67 16.47 1.65
CA ASN A 98 -1.57 15.78 1.00
C ASN A 98 -1.82 15.68 -0.52
N PRO A 99 -1.69 16.79 -1.27
CA PRO A 99 -1.95 16.79 -2.72
C PRO A 99 -0.98 15.84 -3.46
N ASP A 100 0.23 15.68 -2.92
CA ASP A 100 1.31 14.88 -3.51
C ASP A 100 1.41 13.46 -2.93
N GLU A 101 0.44 12.96 -2.15
CA GLU A 101 0.53 11.62 -1.55
C GLU A 101 0.67 10.51 -2.62
N VAL A 102 0.20 10.79 -3.84
CA VAL A 102 0.40 9.94 -5.01
C VAL A 102 1.80 10.15 -5.63
N MET A 103 2.33 11.39 -5.62
CA MET A 103 3.59 11.78 -6.26
C MET A 103 4.85 11.46 -5.43
N PHE A 104 4.79 11.51 -4.10
CA PHE A 104 5.93 11.23 -3.21
C PHE A 104 6.46 9.78 -3.29
N PHE A 105 5.72 8.90 -3.95
CA PHE A 105 6.13 7.52 -4.19
C PHE A 105 6.37 7.19 -5.68
N ILE A 106 6.24 8.16 -6.59
CA ILE A 106 6.49 8.01 -8.04
C ILE A 106 7.84 8.65 -8.45
N ALA A 107 8.51 9.38 -7.55
CA ALA A 107 9.82 9.99 -7.78
C ALA A 107 10.97 9.18 -7.17
#